data_AF-A0A2V9J142-F1
#
_entry.id   AF-A0A2V9J142-F1
#
_cell.length_a   1.000
_cell.length_b   1.000
_cell.length_c   1.000
_cell.angle_alpha   90.00
_cell.angle_beta   90.00
_cell.angle_gamma   90.00
#
_symmetry.space_group_name_H-M   'P 1'
#
loop_
_entity.id
_entity.type
_entity.pdbx_description
1 polymer ?
#
loop_
_entity_poly.entity_id
_entity_poly.type
_entity_poly.pdbx_seq_one_letter_code
_entity_poly.pdbx_strand_id
1 'polypeptide(L)'
;RESPVLLAAFARLRTEPDLILIDGHGRAHPRLFGIASHIGVLFDKPTIGCAKSLLVGDCAEPAAQAGSTSPLLLRGEHVGMVLRSRQNVKPIYVTQGHRVSLATAVELVRRCLDGFRIPKPTREADRYVRELRRKD
;
A
#
# COMPACT_ATOMS: atom_id res chain seq x y z
N ARG A 1 -13.82 -2.78 -10.92
CA ARG A 1 -14.57 -1.64 -10.35
C ARG A 1 -13.76 -0.36 -10.39
N GLU A 2 -12.55 -0.31 -9.82
CA GLU A 2 -11.79 0.95 -9.71
C GLU A 2 -10.83 1.22 -10.88
N SER A 3 -10.38 0.18 -11.59
CA SER A 3 -9.38 0.31 -12.66
C SER A 3 -9.72 1.35 -13.75
N PRO A 4 -10.96 1.45 -14.28
CA PRO A 4 -11.27 2.45 -15.32
C PRO A 4 -11.10 3.90 -14.86
N VAL A 5 -11.50 4.19 -13.61
CA VAL A 5 -11.37 5.53 -13.04
C VAL A 5 -9.91 5.86 -12.76
N LEU A 6 -9.14 4.88 -12.28
CA LEU A 6 -7.70 5.04 -12.05
C LEU A 6 -6.94 5.25 -13.37
N LEU A 7 -7.29 4.52 -14.43
CA LEU A 7 -6.74 4.72 -15.78
C LEU A 7 -6.98 6.16 -16.27
N ALA A 8 -8.22 6.64 -16.17
CA ALA A 8 -8.57 8.00 -16.58
C ALA A 8 -7.84 9.07 -15.77
N ALA A 9 -7.66 8.86 -14.46
CA ALA A 9 -6.89 9.76 -13.61
C ALA A 9 -5.38 9.74 -13.94
N PHE A 10 -4.82 8.55 -14.15
CA PHE A 10 -3.41 8.35 -14.47
C PHE A 10 -3.03 8.99 -15.81
N ALA A 11 -3.90 8.88 -16.82
CA ALA A 11 -3.72 9.51 -18.13
C ALA A 11 -3.66 11.05 -18.08
N ARG A 12 -4.10 11.67 -16.98
CA ARG A 12 -4.08 13.14 -16.77
C ARG A 12 -2.85 13.60 -15.98
N LEU A 13 -1.96 12.69 -15.56
CA LEU A 13 -0.74 13.07 -14.86
C LEU A 13 0.21 13.80 -15.81
N ARG A 14 0.72 14.95 -15.37
CA ARG A 14 1.77 15.69 -16.08
C ARG A 14 3.17 15.21 -15.72
N THR A 15 3.29 14.48 -14.63
CA THR A 15 4.55 13.91 -14.14
C THR A 15 4.41 12.40 -14.11
N GLU A 16 5.41 11.71 -14.66
CA GLU A 16 5.45 10.26 -14.65
C GLU A 16 6.03 9.76 -13.30
N PRO A 17 5.28 8.96 -12.52
CA PRO A 17 5.77 8.47 -11.25
C PRO A 17 6.74 7.29 -11.45
N ASP A 18 7.84 7.29 -10.69
CA ASP A 18 8.76 6.14 -10.61
C ASP A 18 8.15 4.95 -9.85
N LEU A 19 7.19 5.23 -8.97
CA LEU A 19 6.54 4.27 -8.08
C LEU A 19 5.15 4.75 -7.72
N ILE A 20 4.20 3.83 -7.64
CA ILE A 20 2.82 4.13 -7.22
C ILE A 20 2.51 3.39 -5.93
N LEU A 21 2.16 4.14 -4.88
CA LEU A 21 1.68 3.60 -3.62
C LEU A 21 0.15 3.58 -3.62
N ILE A 22 -0.44 2.40 -3.40
CA ILE A 22 -1.87 2.17 -3.53
C ILE A 22 -2.45 1.82 -2.16
N ASP A 23 -3.53 2.48 -1.74
CA ASP A 23 -4.28 2.11 -0.52
C ASP A 23 -5.10 0.84 -0.79
N GLY A 24 -4.44 -0.30 -0.65
CA GLY A 24 -4.98 -1.61 -0.98
C GLY A 24 -3.89 -2.67 -0.96
N HIS A 25 -4.28 -3.91 -1.22
CA HIS A 25 -3.35 -5.04 -1.25
C HIS A 25 -2.81 -5.30 -2.66
N GLY A 26 -1.57 -5.79 -2.74
CA GLY A 26 -0.98 -6.43 -3.91
C GLY A 26 -1.04 -7.95 -3.79
N ARG A 27 0.11 -8.61 -3.56
CA ARG A 27 0.18 -10.08 -3.41
C ARG A 27 -0.62 -10.65 -2.24
N ALA A 28 -0.87 -9.90 -1.16
CA ALA A 28 -1.71 -10.40 -0.05
C ALA A 28 -3.20 -10.34 -0.43
N HIS A 29 -3.60 -11.25 -1.32
CA HIS A 29 -4.94 -11.36 -1.87
C HIS A 29 -5.25 -12.86 -2.08
N PRO A 30 -6.52 -13.32 -2.01
CA PRO A 30 -6.86 -14.74 -2.19
C PRO A 30 -6.29 -15.39 -3.46
N ARG A 31 -6.04 -14.58 -4.49
CA ARG A 31 -5.50 -14.98 -5.80
C ARG A 31 -4.06 -14.52 -6.04
N LEU A 32 -3.35 -14.09 -5.01
CA LEU A 32 -2.03 -13.45 -5.10
C LEU A 32 -1.95 -12.21 -6.01
N PHE A 33 -3.11 -11.62 -6.32
CA PHE A 33 -3.26 -10.57 -7.32
C PHE A 33 -4.32 -9.55 -6.89
N GLY A 34 -3.93 -8.64 -5.99
CA GLY A 34 -4.76 -7.53 -5.53
C GLY A 34 -4.68 -6.31 -6.44
N ILE A 35 -5.35 -5.22 -6.03
CA ILE A 35 -5.43 -3.98 -6.82
C ILE A 35 -4.04 -3.38 -7.10
N ALA A 36 -3.10 -3.45 -6.16
CA ALA A 36 -1.77 -2.89 -6.38
C ALA A 36 -1.02 -3.64 -7.49
N SER A 37 -1.14 -4.97 -7.53
CA SER A 37 -0.57 -5.80 -8.60
C SER A 37 -1.27 -5.55 -9.93
N HIS A 38 -2.60 -5.50 -9.93
CA HIS A 38 -3.39 -5.25 -11.14
C HIS A 38 -3.05 -3.90 -11.78
N ILE A 39 -3.03 -2.82 -11.00
CA ILE A 39 -2.68 -1.48 -11.50
C ILE A 39 -1.23 -1.41 -11.96
N GLY A 40 -0.31 -2.06 -11.23
CA GLY A 40 1.10 -2.06 -11.63
C GLY A 40 1.35 -2.74 -12.97
N VAL A 41 0.65 -3.84 -13.25
CA VAL A 41 0.68 -4.49 -14.57
C VAL A 41 0.06 -3.60 -15.64
N LEU A 42 -1.11 -3.00 -15.36
CA LEU A 42 -1.79 -2.14 -16.35
C LEU A 42 -0.98 -0.89 -16.74
N PHE A 43 -0.25 -0.31 -15.79
CA PHE A 43 0.55 0.89 -16.03
C PHE A 43 2.01 0.57 -16.41
N ASP A 44 2.41 -0.70 -16.34
CA ASP A 44 3.82 -1.14 -16.39
C ASP A 44 4.74 -0.29 -15.49
N LYS A 45 4.31 -0.08 -14.24
CA LYS A 45 5.04 0.70 -13.24
C LYS A 45 5.25 -0.08 -11.95
N PRO A 46 6.35 0.19 -11.22
CA PRO A 46 6.52 -0.32 -9.87
C PRO A 46 5.35 0.11 -8.97
N THR A 47 4.76 -0.85 -8.26
CA THR A 47 3.64 -0.58 -7.35
C THR A 47 3.77 -1.30 -6.02
N ILE A 48 3.31 -0.64 -4.95
CA ILE A 48 3.25 -1.18 -3.60
C ILE A 48 1.82 -1.04 -3.09
N GLY A 49 1.29 -2.10 -2.51
CA GLY A 49 0.06 -2.04 -1.74
C GLY A 49 0.33 -1.68 -0.28
N CYS A 50 -0.35 -0.68 0.25
CA CYS A 50 -0.32 -0.28 1.64
C CYS A 50 -1.74 -0.23 2.22
N ALA A 51 -2.20 -1.34 2.79
CA ALA A 51 -3.56 -1.45 3.30
C ALA A 51 -3.70 -1.13 4.80
N LYS A 52 -4.90 -0.73 5.19
CA LYS A 52 -5.27 -0.33 6.57
C LYS A 52 -5.80 -1.48 7.44
N SER A 53 -6.11 -2.61 6.81
CA SER A 53 -6.66 -3.82 7.44
C SER A 53 -6.14 -5.08 6.74
N LEU A 54 -6.09 -6.17 7.49
CA LEU A 54 -5.80 -7.49 6.96
C LEU A 54 -6.93 -7.92 6.01
N LEU A 55 -6.58 -8.45 4.85
CA LEU A 55 -7.54 -9.03 3.90
C LEU A 55 -7.50 -10.57 3.95
N VAL A 56 -6.30 -11.13 3.87
CA VAL A 56 -6.02 -12.57 3.95
C VAL A 56 -4.66 -12.82 4.56
N GLY A 57 -4.45 -14.06 5.01
CA GLY A 57 -3.19 -14.51 5.58
C GLY A 57 -3.13 -14.35 7.09
N ASP A 58 -2.06 -14.88 7.65
CA ASP A 58 -1.78 -14.94 9.07
C ASP A 58 -0.58 -14.05 9.39
N CYS A 59 -0.68 -13.33 10.51
CA CYS A 59 0.39 -12.49 11.00
C CYS A 59 0.27 -12.30 12.52
N ALA A 60 1.40 -12.31 13.21
CA ALA A 60 1.47 -11.81 14.57
C ALA A 60 1.38 -10.28 14.56
N GLU A 61 0.76 -9.70 15.58
CA GLU A 61 0.81 -8.26 15.76
C GLU A 61 2.27 -7.82 16.06
N PRO A 62 2.84 -6.87 15.31
CA PRO A 62 4.18 -6.38 15.59
C PRO A 62 4.23 -5.66 16.93
N ALA A 63 5.43 -5.55 17.52
CA ALA A 63 5.61 -4.77 18.74
C ALA A 63 5.05 -3.34 18.63
N ALA A 64 4.73 -2.76 19.78
CA ALA A 64 4.07 -1.46 19.87
C ALA A 64 4.94 -0.30 19.36
N GLN A 65 6.26 -0.47 19.34
CA GLN A 65 7.24 0.54 18.92
C GLN A 65 7.13 0.84 17.42
N ALA A 66 7.16 2.12 17.06
CA ALA A 66 7.19 2.54 15.66
C ALA A 66 8.39 1.91 14.92
N GLY A 67 8.15 1.42 13.71
CA GLY A 67 9.11 0.67 12.92
C GLY A 67 9.14 -0.84 13.18
N SER A 68 8.43 -1.36 14.19
CA SER A 68 8.33 -2.81 14.41
C SER A 68 7.60 -3.51 13.27
N THR A 69 7.98 -4.76 12.98
CA THR A 69 7.42 -5.52 11.87
C THR A 69 7.17 -6.98 12.21
N SER A 70 6.19 -7.57 11.53
CA SER A 70 5.91 -9.01 11.54
C SER A 70 5.64 -9.49 10.11
N PRO A 71 6.07 -10.70 9.72
CA PRO A 71 5.75 -11.24 8.41
C PRO A 71 4.24 -11.44 8.25
N LEU A 72 3.74 -11.21 7.03
CA LEU A 72 2.40 -11.60 6.62
C LEU A 72 2.51 -12.83 5.72
N LEU A 73 1.94 -13.94 6.19
CA LEU A 73 2.02 -15.23 5.52
C LEU A 73 0.66 -15.60 4.92
N LEU A 74 0.64 -16.10 3.69
CA LEU A 74 -0.55 -16.70 3.10
C LEU A 74 -0.20 -18.11 2.64
N ARG A 75 -0.81 -19.13 3.28
CA ARG A 75 -0.52 -20.54 2.99
C ARG A 75 0.98 -20.88 3.11
N GLY A 76 1.64 -20.29 4.11
CA GLY A 76 3.08 -20.43 4.34
C GLY A 76 3.98 -19.53 3.48
N GLU A 77 3.45 -18.83 2.47
CA GLU A 77 4.23 -17.91 1.64
C GLU A 77 4.29 -16.50 2.24
N HIS A 78 5.48 -15.89 2.24
CA HIS A 78 5.67 -14.51 2.72
C HIS A 78 5.17 -13.48 1.69
N VAL A 79 3.91 -13.06 1.81
CA VAL A 79 3.21 -12.22 0.83
C VAL A 79 3.22 -10.72 1.17
N GLY A 80 3.67 -10.36 2.38
CA GLY A 80 3.74 -8.97 2.81
C GLY A 80 4.39 -8.79 4.17
N MET A 81 4.39 -7.55 4.65
CA MET A 81 4.91 -7.17 5.96
C MET A 81 3.86 -6.37 6.72
N VAL A 82 3.60 -6.74 7.96
CA VAL A 82 2.83 -5.92 8.90
C VAL A 82 3.78 -4.92 9.53
N LEU A 83 3.54 -3.63 9.33
CA LEU A 83 4.43 -2.55 9.77
C LEU A 83 3.72 -1.65 10.78
N ARG A 84 4.30 -1.52 11.98
CA ARG A 84 3.93 -0.52 12.97
C ARG A 84 4.46 0.85 12.53
N SER A 85 3.74 1.56 11.67
CA SER A 85 4.18 2.88 11.17
C SER A 85 4.15 3.98 12.23
N ARG A 86 3.30 3.83 13.26
CA ARG A 86 3.19 4.76 14.40
C ARG A 86 3.05 3.99 15.71
N GLN A 87 3.73 4.46 16.74
CA GLN A 87 3.74 3.82 18.06
C GLN A 87 2.33 3.69 18.63
N ASN A 88 2.02 2.54 19.22
CA ASN A 88 0.72 2.23 19.85
C ASN A 88 -0.51 2.38 18.92
N VAL A 89 -0.33 2.48 17.60
CA VAL A 89 -1.42 2.60 16.63
C VAL A 89 -1.48 1.37 15.76
N LYS A 90 -2.69 0.94 15.35
CA LYS A 90 -2.89 -0.21 14.45
C LYS A 90 -1.90 -0.19 13.28
N PRO A 91 -1.27 -1.32 12.94
CA PRO A 91 -0.27 -1.36 11.88
C PRO A 91 -0.90 -1.13 10.49
N ILE A 92 -0.03 -1.00 9.49
CA ILE A 92 -0.37 -1.06 8.06
C ILE A 92 0.20 -2.34 7.46
N TYR A 93 -0.36 -2.77 6.34
CA TYR A 93 0.04 -4.00 5.64
C TYR A 93 0.71 -3.61 4.32
N VAL A 94 2.03 -3.81 4.25
CA VAL A 94 2.84 -3.49 3.07
C VAL A 94 3.00 -4.73 2.23
N THR A 95 2.63 -4.67 0.96
CA THR A 95 2.59 -5.83 0.06
C THR A 95 3.18 -5.45 -1.29
N GLN A 96 3.86 -6.41 -1.93
CA GLN A 96 4.36 -6.21 -3.30
C GLN A 96 3.18 -6.06 -4.27
N GLY A 97 3.22 -5.04 -5.12
CA GLY A 97 2.31 -4.90 -6.25
C GLY A 97 2.93 -5.49 -7.52
N HIS A 98 3.78 -4.71 -8.18
CA HIS A 98 4.46 -5.05 -9.44
C HIS A 98 5.88 -4.47 -9.45
N ARG A 99 6.84 -5.16 -10.10
CA ARG A 99 8.24 -4.73 -10.31
C ARG A 99 8.97 -4.19 -9.07
N VAL A 100 8.66 -4.73 -7.89
CA VAL A 100 9.30 -4.34 -6.62
C VAL A 100 9.46 -5.54 -5.69
N SER A 101 10.61 -5.64 -5.02
CA SER A 101 10.84 -6.66 -3.98
C SER A 101 10.12 -6.27 -2.68
N LEU A 102 9.86 -7.24 -1.79
CA LEU A 102 9.14 -6.95 -0.53
C LEU A 102 10.02 -6.11 0.40
N ALA A 103 11.32 -6.42 0.46
CA ALA A 103 12.28 -5.65 1.22
C ALA A 103 12.32 -4.18 0.75
N THR A 104 12.44 -3.95 -0.56
CA THR A 104 12.40 -2.62 -1.16
C THR A 104 11.07 -1.92 -0.92
N ALA A 105 9.96 -2.64 -1.00
CA ALA A 105 8.64 -2.08 -0.74
C ALA A 105 8.50 -1.55 0.69
N VAL A 106 8.94 -2.32 1.68
CA VAL A 106 8.93 -1.91 3.10
C VAL A 106 9.84 -0.70 3.32
N GLU A 107 11.03 -0.68 2.72
CA GLU A 107 11.96 0.43 2.84
C GLU A 107 11.40 1.73 2.24
N LEU A 108 10.83 1.67 1.03
CA LEU A 108 10.23 2.84 0.38
C LEU A 108 9.03 3.36 1.17
N VAL A 109 8.18 2.46 1.69
CA VAL A 109 7.07 2.86 2.57
C VAL A 109 7.58 3.58 3.82
N ARG A 110 8.66 3.09 4.46
CA ARG A 110 9.27 3.75 5.62
C ARG A 110 9.75 5.17 5.30
N ARG A 111 10.37 5.37 4.13
CA ARG A 111 10.81 6.70 3.67
C ARG A 111 9.64 7.66 3.40
N CYS A 112 8.44 7.13 3.16
CA CYS A 112 7.23 7.91 3.00
C CYS A 112 6.49 8.21 4.33
N LEU A 113 7.00 7.73 5.48
CA LEU A 113 6.41 8.02 6.79
C LEU A 113 6.94 9.36 7.33
N ASP A 114 6.04 10.15 7.91
CA ASP A 114 6.31 11.48 8.46
C ASP A 114 5.58 11.68 9.81
N GLY A 115 5.53 10.63 10.64
CA GLY A 115 4.92 10.64 11.97
C GLY A 115 3.44 10.21 12.04
N PHE A 116 2.79 10.03 10.90
CA PHE A 116 1.42 9.50 10.82
C PHE A 116 1.38 8.00 10.55
N ARG A 117 0.22 7.39 10.81
CA ARG A 117 -0.03 5.97 10.53
C ARG A 117 0.03 5.65 9.03
N ILE A 118 -0.54 6.52 8.21
CA ILE A 118 -0.67 6.29 6.76
C ILE A 118 0.48 7.04 6.05
N PRO A 119 1.21 6.39 5.13
CA PRO A 119 2.27 7.04 4.37
C PRO A 119 1.77 8.30 3.66
N LYS A 120 2.65 9.31 3.57
CA LYS A 120 2.31 10.63 3.05
C LYS A 120 1.60 10.59 1.69
N PRO A 121 2.03 9.82 0.66
CA PRO A 121 1.39 9.84 -0.65
C PRO A 121 -0.10 9.45 -0.63
N THR A 122 -0.45 8.33 0.03
CA THR A 122 -1.84 7.86 0.11
C THR A 122 -2.66 8.71 1.08
N ARG A 123 -2.04 9.26 2.13
CA ARG A 123 -2.71 10.20 3.03
C ARG A 123 -3.10 11.50 2.33
N GLU A 124 -2.22 12.09 1.52
CA GLU A 124 -2.54 13.30 0.78
C GLU A 124 -3.61 13.04 -0.30
N ALA A 125 -3.57 11.88 -0.96
CA ALA A 125 -4.64 11.47 -1.89
C ALA A 125 -6.01 11.37 -1.18
N ASP A 126 -6.06 10.69 -0.03
CA ASP A 126 -7.28 10.59 0.80
C ASP A 126 -7.79 11.96 1.25
N ARG A 127 -6.88 12.85 1.67
CA ARG A 127 -7.20 14.22 2.09
C ARG A 127 -7.80 15.01 0.94
N TYR A 128 -7.19 14.96 -0.24
CA TYR A 128 -7.68 15.66 -1.43
C TYR A 128 -9.11 15.24 -1.81
N VAL A 129 -9.41 13.93 -1.79
CA VAL A 129 -10.77 13.43 -2.05
C VAL A 129 -11.77 13.92 -0.99
N ARG A 130 -11.37 13.99 0.28
CA ARG A 130 -12.23 14.54 1.35
C ARG A 130 -12.50 16.03 1.18
N GLU A 131 -11.53 16.80 0.70
CA GLU A 131 -11.69 18.23 0.44
C GLU A 131 -12.61 18.49 -0.75
N LEU A 132 -12.53 17.67 -1.82
CA LEU A 132 -13.44 17.75 -2.97
C LEU A 132 -14.91 17.50 -2.56
N ARG A 133 -15.17 16.42 -1.81
CA ARG A 133 -16.53 16.06 -1.35
C ARG A 133 -17.19 17.08 -0.41
N ARG A 134 -16.42 18.01 0.15
CA ARG A 134 -16.96 19.09 1.02
C ARG A 134 -17.36 20.33 0.21
N LYS A 135 -16.90 20.45 -1.03
CA LYS A 135 -17.17 21.58 -1.93
C LYS A 135 -18.35 21.30 -2.86
N ASP A 136 -18.75 20.04 -2.98
CA ASP A 136 -19.98 19.57 -3.62
C ASP A 136 -21.15 19.62 -2.61
#